data_AF-A0A2H0WV47-F1
#
_entry.id   AF-A0A2H0WV47-F1
#
_cell.length_a   1.000
_cell.length_b   1.000
_cell.length_c   1.000
_cell.angle_alpha   90.00
_cell.angle_beta   90.00
_cell.angle_gamma   90.00
#
_symmetry.space_group_name_H-M   'P 1'
#
loop_
_entity.id
_entity.type
_entity.pdbx_description
1 polymer ?
#
loop_
_entity_poly.entity_id
_entity_poly.type
_entity_poly.pdbx_seq_one_letter_code
_entity_poly.pdbx_strand_id
1 'polypeptide(L)'
;MNLISIEEHFFFTGAKTGKPEYYDLLYQTREIRKELLKKIITEYEGEVWCISKHLLAATMRLMEVGTKYLQQGEKKEAENLFEKAYELYSLFWGLKLKPLNIADVKKIDDNQLNAHDEKKTGFMGKLKEIVQKIVDCCVE
;
A
#
# COMPACT_ATOMS: atom_id res chain seq x y z
N MET A 1 -7.73 1.72 12.20
CA MET A 1 -8.47 0.55 11.68
C MET A 1 -8.75 0.79 10.20
N ASN A 2 -8.45 -0.15 9.30
CA ASN A 2 -8.71 -0.01 7.85
C ASN A 2 -9.85 -0.94 7.39
N LEU A 3 -10.40 -0.73 6.18
CA LEU A 3 -11.55 -1.51 5.66
C LEU A 3 -11.28 -3.02 5.56
N ILE A 4 -10.03 -3.42 5.26
CA ILE A 4 -9.65 -4.84 5.19
C ILE A 4 -9.71 -5.47 6.59
N SER A 5 -9.21 -4.76 7.60
CA SER A 5 -9.32 -5.20 8.99
C SER A 5 -10.79 -5.30 9.43
N ILE A 6 -11.68 -4.43 8.96
CA ILE A 6 -13.12 -4.50 9.27
C ILE A 6 -13.75 -5.75 8.63
N GLU A 7 -13.46 -6.03 7.35
CA GLU A 7 -13.89 -7.28 6.68
C GLU A 7 -13.46 -8.52 7.49
N GLU A 8 -12.21 -8.55 7.96
CA GLU A 8 -11.68 -9.63 8.77
C GLU A 8 -12.40 -9.78 10.13
N HIS A 9 -12.71 -8.67 10.81
CA HIS A 9 -13.44 -8.72 12.09
C HIS A 9 -14.86 -9.24 11.90
N PHE A 10 -15.54 -8.86 10.82
CA PHE A 10 -16.87 -9.39 10.51
C PHE A 10 -16.82 -10.87 10.16
N PHE A 11 -15.82 -11.30 9.38
CA PHE A 11 -15.59 -12.72 9.10
C PHE A 11 -15.44 -13.53 10.39
N PHE A 12 -14.54 -13.12 11.28
CA PHE A 12 -14.31 -13.83 12.54
C PHE A 12 -15.52 -13.79 13.46
N THR A 13 -16.24 -12.67 13.52
CA THR A 13 -17.44 -12.55 14.36
C THR A 13 -18.55 -13.47 13.84
N GLY A 14 -18.79 -13.52 12.53
CA GLY A 14 -19.73 -14.44 11.92
C GLY A 14 -19.38 -15.90 12.21
N ALA A 15 -18.09 -16.26 12.07
CA ALA A 15 -17.61 -17.61 12.35
C ALA A 15 -17.76 -18.00 13.84
N LYS A 16 -17.47 -17.07 14.76
CA LYS A 16 -17.56 -17.31 16.21
C LYS A 16 -18.99 -17.38 16.74
N THR A 17 -19.88 -16.56 16.18
CA THR A 17 -21.24 -16.42 16.70
C THR A 17 -22.26 -17.26 15.94
N GLY A 18 -21.92 -17.77 14.75
CA GLY A 18 -22.83 -18.46 13.86
C GLY A 18 -23.90 -17.55 13.24
N LYS A 19 -23.80 -16.24 13.41
CA LYS A 19 -24.77 -15.25 12.96
C LYS A 19 -24.43 -14.77 11.54
N PRO A 20 -25.25 -15.08 10.52
CA PRO A 20 -24.93 -14.77 9.13
C PRO A 20 -24.93 -13.27 8.81
N GLU A 21 -25.61 -12.45 9.63
CA GLU A 21 -25.71 -11.00 9.42
C GLU A 21 -24.33 -10.30 9.43
N TYR A 22 -23.34 -10.87 10.11
CA TYR A 22 -21.97 -10.37 10.06
C TYR A 22 -21.34 -10.55 8.66
N TYR A 23 -21.72 -11.57 7.90
CA TYR A 23 -21.24 -11.73 6.52
C TYR A 23 -21.88 -10.70 5.57
N ASP A 24 -23.10 -10.25 5.85
CA ASP A 24 -23.72 -9.14 5.11
C ASP A 24 -22.96 -7.83 5.36
N LEU A 25 -22.58 -7.55 6.61
CA LEU A 25 -21.75 -6.40 6.96
C LEU A 25 -20.34 -6.48 6.33
N LEU A 26 -19.75 -7.68 6.27
CA LEU A 26 -18.51 -7.93 5.54
C LEU A 26 -18.67 -7.55 4.07
N TYR A 27 -19.75 -8.03 3.43
CA TYR A 27 -20.01 -7.75 2.03
C TYR A 27 -20.20 -6.25 1.77
N GLN A 28 -20.95 -5.54 2.62
CA GLN A 28 -21.10 -4.08 2.52
C GLN A 28 -19.76 -3.36 2.64
N THR A 29 -18.92 -3.74 3.60
CA THR A 29 -17.58 -3.19 3.79
C THR A 29 -16.71 -3.42 2.54
N ARG A 30 -16.80 -4.61 1.96
CA ARG A 30 -16.09 -4.97 0.73
C ARG A 30 -16.53 -4.12 -0.46
N GLU A 31 -17.82 -3.82 -0.59
CA GLU A 31 -18.31 -2.95 -1.67
C GLU A 31 -17.80 -1.52 -1.52
N ILE A 32 -17.78 -0.97 -0.29
CA ILE A 32 -17.17 0.34 -0.02
C ILE A 32 -15.68 0.33 -0.43
N ARG A 33 -14.93 -0.71 -0.05
CA ARG A 33 -13.51 -0.81 -0.42
C ARG A 33 -13.31 -0.90 -1.94
N LYS A 34 -14.15 -1.65 -2.65
CA LYS A 34 -14.10 -1.73 -4.11
C LYS A 34 -14.40 -0.38 -4.76
N GLU A 35 -15.41 0.34 -4.28
CA GLU A 35 -15.76 1.67 -4.78
C GLU A 35 -14.58 2.64 -4.65
N LEU A 36 -13.97 2.68 -3.46
CA LEU A 36 -12.80 3.53 -3.22
C LEU A 36 -11.60 3.15 -4.08
N LEU A 37 -11.36 1.85 -4.30
CA LEU A 37 -10.28 1.40 -5.18
C LEU A 37 -10.48 1.87 -6.63
N LYS A 38 -11.73 1.91 -7.15
CA LYS A 38 -12.03 2.45 -8.48
C LYS A 38 -11.68 3.92 -8.63
N LYS A 39 -11.68 4.69 -7.54
CA LYS A 39 -11.26 6.10 -7.57
C LYS A 39 -9.75 6.25 -7.76
N ILE A 40 -8.98 5.23 -7.41
CA ILE A 40 -7.52 5.23 -7.51
C ILE A 40 -7.04 4.53 -8.79
N ILE A 41 -7.70 3.43 -9.16
CA ILE A 41 -7.40 2.61 -10.34
C ILE A 41 -8.55 2.78 -11.33
N THR A 42 -8.45 3.84 -12.15
CA THR A 42 -9.49 4.25 -13.11
C THR A 42 -9.40 3.52 -14.44
N GLU A 43 -8.17 3.31 -14.93
CA GLU A 43 -7.87 2.59 -16.17
C GLU A 43 -6.84 1.51 -15.87
N TYR A 44 -7.09 0.30 -16.37
CA TYR A 44 -6.21 -0.83 -16.11
C TYR A 44 -6.29 -1.87 -17.24
N GLU A 45 -5.15 -2.47 -17.56
CA GLU A 45 -5.03 -3.60 -18.48
C GLU A 45 -4.71 -4.87 -17.69
N GLY A 46 -5.25 -6.01 -18.13
CA GLY A 46 -4.96 -7.32 -17.56
C GLY A 46 -5.22 -7.39 -16.06
N GLU A 47 -4.22 -7.85 -15.30
CA GLU A 47 -4.35 -8.11 -13.87
C GLU A 47 -4.06 -6.91 -12.96
N VAL A 48 -3.84 -5.70 -13.49
CA VAL A 48 -3.46 -4.52 -12.68
C VAL A 48 -4.45 -4.25 -11.54
N TRP A 49 -5.76 -4.35 -11.78
CA TRP A 49 -6.77 -4.24 -10.73
C TRP A 49 -6.55 -5.22 -9.58
N CYS A 50 -6.27 -6.48 -9.92
CA CYS A 50 -6.05 -7.55 -8.96
C CYS A 50 -4.71 -7.39 -8.23
N ILE A 51 -3.65 -7.06 -8.95
CA ILE A 51 -2.32 -6.85 -8.35
C ILE A 51 -2.36 -5.65 -7.40
N SER A 52 -2.98 -4.54 -7.79
CA SER A 52 -3.12 -3.34 -6.96
C SER A 52 -3.81 -3.63 -5.63
N LYS A 53 -4.95 -4.34 -5.62
CA LYS A 53 -5.63 -4.70 -4.36
C LYS A 53 -4.77 -5.61 -3.48
N HIS A 54 -3.98 -6.52 -4.07
CA HIS A 54 -3.14 -7.45 -3.32
C HIS A 54 -1.93 -6.73 -2.71
N LEU A 55 -1.27 -5.84 -3.45
CA LEU A 55 -0.17 -5.01 -2.95
C LEU A 55 -0.63 -4.14 -1.79
N LEU A 56 -1.73 -3.39 -1.96
CA LEU A 56 -2.27 -2.55 -0.89
C LEU A 56 -2.67 -3.36 0.35
N ALA A 57 -3.31 -4.52 0.17
CA ALA A 57 -3.69 -5.39 1.29
C ALA A 57 -2.46 -5.94 2.04
N ALA A 58 -1.43 -6.37 1.31
CA ALA A 58 -0.20 -6.89 1.89
C ALA A 58 0.59 -5.80 2.63
N THR A 59 0.69 -4.58 2.06
CA THR A 59 1.27 -3.41 2.74
C THR A 59 0.59 -3.19 4.09
N MET A 60 -0.74 -3.12 4.13
CA MET A 60 -1.47 -2.88 5.38
C MET A 60 -1.25 -3.99 6.41
N ARG A 61 -1.19 -5.25 5.97
CA ARG A 61 -0.95 -6.38 6.88
C ARG A 61 0.46 -6.36 7.46
N LEU A 62 1.47 -6.07 6.65
CA LEU A 62 2.86 -5.95 7.11
C LEU A 62 3.01 -4.80 8.11
N MET A 63 2.38 -3.65 7.86
CA MET A 63 2.35 -2.54 8.82
C MET A 63 1.71 -2.95 10.14
N GLU A 64 0.56 -3.64 10.10
CA GLU A 64 -0.12 -4.08 11.32
C GLU A 64 0.74 -5.03 12.16
N VAL A 65 1.38 -6.02 11.52
CA VAL A 65 2.26 -6.97 12.22
C VAL A 65 3.53 -6.27 12.71
N GLY A 66 4.11 -5.36 11.93
CA GLY A 66 5.25 -4.55 12.36
C GLY A 66 4.91 -3.69 13.59
N THR A 67 3.72 -3.10 13.66
CA THR A 67 3.25 -2.37 14.85
C THR A 67 3.13 -3.29 16.08
N LYS A 68 2.71 -4.55 15.91
CA LYS A 68 2.65 -5.53 17.01
C LYS A 68 4.05 -5.85 17.54
N TYR A 69 5.03 -6.07 16.67
CA TYR A 69 6.43 -6.25 17.08
C TYR A 69 6.97 -5.01 17.80
N LEU A 70 6.64 -3.81 17.31
CA LEU A 70 7.04 -2.57 17.96
C LEU A 70 6.48 -2.45 19.39
N GLN A 71 5.22 -2.82 19.60
CA GLN A 71 4.59 -2.86 20.93
C GLN A 71 5.26 -3.86 21.88
N GLN A 72 5.85 -4.93 21.34
CA GLN A 72 6.60 -5.94 22.09
C GLN A 72 8.06 -5.52 22.36
N GLY A 73 8.51 -4.38 21.84
CA GLY A 73 9.89 -3.92 21.95
C GLY A 73 10.83 -4.53 20.91
N GLU A 74 10.33 -5.35 19.98
CA GLU A 74 11.09 -6.02 18.93
C GLU A 74 11.32 -5.10 17.72
N LYS A 75 12.11 -4.03 17.94
CA LYS A 75 12.29 -2.95 16.96
C LYS A 75 12.83 -3.44 15.60
N LYS A 76 13.80 -4.35 15.60
CA LYS A 76 14.42 -4.86 14.36
C LYS A 76 13.42 -5.59 13.47
N GLU A 77 12.57 -6.43 14.05
CA GLU A 77 11.52 -7.14 13.30
C GLU A 77 10.45 -6.19 12.79
N ALA A 78 10.08 -5.19 13.61
CA ALA A 78 9.17 -4.13 13.18
C ALA A 78 9.72 -3.36 11.97
N GLU A 79 10.98 -2.91 12.04
CA GLU A 79 11.67 -2.17 10.96
C GLU A 79 11.73 -2.99 9.66
N ASN A 80 12.10 -4.27 9.74
CA ASN A 80 12.12 -5.20 8.61
C ASN A 80 10.74 -5.32 7.93
N LEU A 81 9.66 -5.42 8.71
CA LEU A 81 8.31 -5.49 8.16
C LEU A 81 7.84 -4.16 7.58
N PHE A 82 8.20 -3.03 8.18
CA PHE A 82 7.90 -1.70 7.64
C PHE A 82 8.63 -1.45 6.32
N GLU A 83 9.90 -1.87 6.20
CA GLU A 83 10.63 -1.76 4.94
C GLU A 83 9.93 -2.54 3.82
N LYS A 84 9.55 -3.80 4.08
CA LYS A 84 8.79 -4.62 3.12
C LYS A 84 7.43 -4.02 2.79
N ALA A 85 6.73 -3.44 3.77
CA ALA A 85 5.46 -2.77 3.54
C ALA A 85 5.63 -1.57 2.58
N TYR A 86 6.67 -0.77 2.81
CA TYR A 86 7.02 0.37 1.98
C TYR A 86 7.40 -0.05 0.55
N GLU A 87 8.08 -1.18 0.40
CA GLU A 87 8.40 -1.77 -0.89
C GLU A 87 7.16 -2.17 -1.69
N LEU A 88 6.23 -2.89 -1.07
CA LEU A 88 4.97 -3.26 -1.74
C LEU A 88 4.12 -2.05 -2.10
N TYR A 89 4.13 -1.02 -1.25
CA TYR A 89 3.44 0.24 -1.51
C TYR A 89 4.08 0.99 -2.69
N SER A 90 5.41 0.96 -2.77
CA SER A 90 6.16 1.55 -3.88
C SER A 90 5.87 0.85 -5.21
N LEU A 91 5.74 -0.49 -5.20
CA LEU A 91 5.33 -1.26 -6.38
C LEU A 91 3.91 -0.88 -6.84
N PHE A 92 2.98 -0.68 -5.90
CA PHE A 92 1.62 -0.24 -6.22
C PHE A 92 1.62 1.11 -6.98
N TRP A 93 2.38 2.09 -6.49
CA TRP A 93 2.50 3.38 -7.18
C TRP A 93 3.22 3.25 -8.52
N GLY A 94 4.23 2.39 -8.61
CA GLY A 94 4.88 2.08 -9.89
C GLY A 94 3.90 1.56 -10.93
N LEU A 95 2.98 0.67 -10.54
CA LEU A 95 1.92 0.17 -11.43
C LEU A 95 0.92 1.27 -11.83
N LYS A 96 0.52 2.11 -10.89
CA LYS A 96 -0.44 3.20 -11.14
C LYS A 96 0.13 4.34 -11.99
N LEU A 97 1.44 4.60 -11.89
CA LEU A 97 2.11 5.69 -12.60
C LEU A 97 2.70 5.25 -13.95
N LYS A 98 2.91 3.96 -14.18
CA LYS A 98 3.41 3.44 -15.46
C LYS A 98 2.54 3.84 -16.66
N PRO A 99 1.19 3.81 -16.58
CA PRO A 99 0.32 4.33 -17.64
C PRO A 99 0.45 5.84 -17.87
N LEU A 100 0.84 6.61 -16.84
CA LEU A 100 0.92 8.08 -16.88
C LEU A 100 2.22 8.61 -17.52
N ASN A 101 3.00 7.73 -18.19
CA ASN A 101 4.34 8.04 -18.67
C ASN A 101 5.23 8.59 -17.55
N ILE A 102 6.12 7.74 -17.00
CA ILE A 102 7.15 8.18 -16.03
C ILE A 102 8.01 9.32 -16.61
N ALA A 103 8.01 9.51 -17.93
CA ALA A 103 8.59 10.64 -18.64
C ALA A 103 7.90 11.99 -18.35
N ASP A 104 6.60 12.04 -18.11
CA ASP A 104 5.87 13.29 -17.77
C ASP A 104 6.05 13.68 -16.30
N VAL A 105 6.47 12.72 -15.47
CA VAL A 105 6.98 12.95 -14.11
C VAL A 105 8.41 13.55 -14.15
N LYS A 106 9.09 13.60 -15.31
CA LYS A 106 10.41 14.25 -15.49
C LYS A 106 10.34 15.78 -15.62
N LYS A 107 9.58 16.43 -14.74
CA LYS A 107 9.94 17.76 -14.24
C LYS A 107 10.50 17.66 -12.81
N ILE A 108 11.13 16.53 -12.51
CA ILE A 108 11.92 16.36 -11.31
C ILE A 108 13.30 16.92 -11.66
N ASP A 109 13.61 18.07 -11.10
CA ASP A 109 14.89 18.77 -11.21
C ASP A 109 16.03 17.81 -10.84
N ASP A 110 17.00 17.62 -11.76
CA ASP A 110 18.16 16.75 -11.56
C ASP A 110 19.04 17.19 -10.36
N ASN A 111 18.77 18.39 -9.81
CA ASN A 111 19.49 18.99 -8.68
C ASN A 111 18.97 18.60 -7.29
N GLN A 112 17.93 17.76 -7.15
CA GLN A 112 17.44 17.29 -5.84
C GLN A 112 17.90 15.88 -5.45
N LEU A 113 18.85 15.30 -6.19
CA LEU A 113 19.50 14.06 -5.80
C LEU A 113 20.48 14.35 -4.66
N ASN A 114 20.06 14.11 -3.43
CA ASN A 114 20.93 14.18 -2.26
C ASN A 114 22.16 13.30 -2.49
N ALA A 115 23.34 13.92 -2.42
CA ALA A 115 24.65 13.34 -2.74
C ALA A 115 25.16 12.31 -1.71
N HIS A 116 24.27 11.52 -1.09
CA HIS A 116 24.63 10.56 -0.04
C HIS A 116 24.23 9.09 -0.30
N ASP A 117 23.60 8.75 -1.43
CA ASP A 117 23.26 7.36 -1.74
C ASP A 117 24.22 6.72 -2.75
N GLU A 118 25.29 6.10 -2.24
CA GLU A 118 26.31 5.37 -3.03
C GLU A 118 25.85 4.02 -3.61
N LYS A 119 24.57 3.65 -3.56
CA LYS A 119 24.09 2.36 -4.10
C LYS A 119 23.31 2.55 -5.39
N LYS A 120 23.86 2.00 -6.49
CA LYS A 120 23.25 1.86 -7.83
C LYS A 120 21.71 1.81 -7.75
N THR A 121 21.06 2.88 -8.19
CA THR A 121 19.60 3.04 -8.12
C THR A 121 18.90 2.13 -9.13
N GLY A 122 18.70 0.87 -8.73
CA GLY A 122 17.85 -0.08 -9.45
C GLY A 122 16.40 0.40 -9.55
N PHE A 123 15.59 -0.28 -10.37
CA PHE A 123 14.18 0.06 -10.60
C PHE A 123 13.39 0.35 -9.30
N MET A 124 13.64 -0.45 -8.25
CA MET A 124 13.00 -0.29 -6.95
C MET A 124 13.38 1.01 -6.21
N GLY A 125 14.64 1.45 -6.32
CA GLY A 125 15.09 2.70 -5.72
C GLY A 125 14.36 3.91 -6.31
N LYS A 126 14.22 3.93 -7.64
CA LYS A 126 13.47 4.98 -8.35
C LYS A 126 12.00 5.01 -7.97
N LEU A 127 11.37 3.84 -7.74
CA LEU A 127 10.00 3.80 -7.24
C LEU A 127 9.87 4.38 -5.84
N LYS A 128 10.81 4.05 -4.93
CA LYS A 128 10.83 4.60 -3.57
C LYS A 128 10.93 6.13 -3.57
N GLU A 129 11.77 6.73 -4.42
CA GLU A 129 11.92 8.18 -4.59
C GLU A 129 10.63 8.84 -5.12
N ILE A 130 9.97 8.22 -6.10
CA ILE A 130 8.70 8.72 -6.64
C ILE A 130 7.62 8.71 -5.56
N VAL A 131 7.54 7.63 -4.77
CA VAL A 131 6.57 7.55 -3.66
C VAL A 131 6.87 8.58 -2.59
N GLN A 132 8.15 8.81 -2.24
CA GLN A 132 8.53 9.89 -1.32
C GLN A 132 7.97 11.23 -1.79
N LYS A 133 8.10 11.56 -3.07
CA LYS A 133 7.58 12.82 -3.64
C LYS A 133 6.06 12.89 -3.68
N ILE A 134 5.37 11.78 -3.90
CA ILE A 134 3.90 11.72 -3.91
C ILE A 134 3.32 11.83 -2.50
N VAL A 135 4.04 11.32 -1.50
CA VAL A 135 3.62 11.27 -0.10
C VAL A 135 4.27 12.39 0.72
N ASP A 136 4.98 13.31 0.07
CA ASP A 136 5.62 14.44 0.73
C ASP A 136 4.56 15.44 1.20
N CYS A 137 4.02 15.21 2.39
CA CYS A 137 3.06 16.09 3.05
C CYS A 137 3.69 17.40 3.54
N CYS A 138 5.01 17.59 3.42
CA CYS A 138 5.69 18.82 3.81
C CYS A 138 5.69 19.90 2.70
N VAL A 139 5.01 19.64 1.58
CA VAL A 139 4.90 20.54 0.41
C VAL A 139 3.53 21.25 0.35
N GLU A 140 2.66 21.06 1.34
CA GLU A 140 1.50 21.94 1.60
C GLU A 140 1.91 23.24 2.30
#